data_AF-A0A146K4E8-F1
#
_entry.id   AF-A0A146K4E8-F1
#
_cell.length_a   1.000
_cell.length_b   1.000
_cell.length_c   1.000
_cell.angle_alpha   90.00
_cell.angle_beta   90.00
_cell.angle_gamma   90.00
#
_symmetry.space_group_name_H-M   'P 1'
#
loop_
_entity.id
_entity.type
_entity.pdbx_description
1 polymer ?
#
loop_
_entity_poly.entity_id
_entity_poly.type
_entity_poly.pdbx_seq_one_letter_code
_entity_poly.pdbx_strand_id
1 'polypeptide(L)'
;SPTTVLKELMIFIQTSKLTTVAQYMSSIQEKLKNMRLSCQLSCFGILDQFNAYLQRTQLEYINQDKTVNEFKNHLLNGLDRFYDRVCNSSKKITEYLEPYIKNGFKILTFGFS
;
A
#
# COMPACT_ATOMS: atom_id res chain seq x y z
N SER A 1 -9.34 0.74 7.36
CA SER A 1 -8.74 -0.57 7.06
C SER A 1 -7.57 -0.39 6.11
N PRO A 2 -6.73 -1.42 5.87
CA PRO A 2 -5.55 -1.28 5.01
C PRO A 2 -5.90 -0.91 3.55
N THR A 3 -7.02 -1.41 3.01
CA THR A 3 -7.52 -1.04 1.67
C THR A 3 -8.05 0.40 1.61
N THR A 4 -8.64 0.93 2.68
CA THR A 4 -9.03 2.34 2.78
C THR A 4 -7.80 3.26 2.69
N VAL A 5 -6.73 2.93 3.41
CA VAL A 5 -5.48 3.70 3.40
C VAL A 5 -4.89 3.75 1.98
N LEU A 6 -4.86 2.62 1.28
CA LEU A 6 -4.39 2.57 -0.11
C LEU A 6 -5.23 3.45 -1.04
N LYS A 7 -6.57 3.37 -0.95
CA LYS A 7 -7.47 4.22 -1.75
C LYS A 7 -7.25 5.71 -1.47
N GLU A 8 -7.09 6.08 -0.20
CA GLU A 8 -6.85 7.47 0.17
C GLU A 8 -5.50 7.99 -0.37
N LEU A 9 -4.45 7.16 -0.37
CA LEU A 9 -3.17 7.47 -1.01
C LEU A 9 -3.31 7.64 -2.53
N MET A 10 -4.07 6.75 -3.20
CA MET A 10 -4.32 6.84 -4.64
C MET A 10 -5.04 8.15 -4.99
N ILE A 11 -6.11 8.49 -4.26
CA ILE A 11 -6.87 9.74 -4.46
C ILE A 11 -5.96 10.95 -4.23
N PHE A 12 -5.16 10.93 -3.16
CA PHE A 12 -4.21 12.00 -2.86
C PHE A 12 -3.21 12.23 -4.00
N ILE A 13 -2.60 11.17 -4.54
CA ILE A 13 -1.65 11.27 -5.65
C ILE A 13 -2.35 11.68 -6.95
N GLN A 14 -3.56 11.19 -7.22
CA GLN A 14 -4.35 11.56 -8.41
C GLN A 14 -4.73 13.03 -8.42
N THR A 15 -5.11 13.59 -7.27
CA THR A 15 -5.63 14.96 -7.15
C THR A 15 -4.55 16.01 -6.89
N SER A 16 -3.34 15.62 -6.51
CA SER A 16 -2.25 16.57 -6.29
C SER A 16 -1.80 17.24 -7.60
N LYS A 17 -1.51 18.55 -7.49
CA LYS A 17 -1.06 19.42 -8.59
C LYS A 17 0.40 19.82 -8.45
N LEU A 18 1.20 18.97 -7.81
CA LEU A 18 2.61 19.24 -7.54
C LEU A 18 3.40 19.20 -8.86
N THR A 19 4.49 19.97 -8.92
CA THR A 19 5.19 20.28 -10.18
C THR A 19 6.58 19.68 -10.27
N THR A 20 7.09 19.09 -9.19
CA THR A 20 8.38 18.41 -9.16
C THR A 20 8.28 17.08 -8.41
N VAL A 21 9.16 16.13 -8.75
CA VAL A 21 9.25 14.84 -8.05
C VAL A 21 9.56 15.05 -6.57
N ALA A 22 10.47 15.99 -6.24
CA ALA A 22 10.82 16.31 -4.86
C ALA A 22 9.59 16.79 -4.05
N GLN A 23 8.75 17.66 -4.64
CA GLN A 23 7.51 18.10 -4.00
C GLN A 23 6.56 16.92 -3.73
N TYR A 24 6.36 16.02 -4.71
CA TYR A 24 5.55 14.82 -4.52
C TYR A 24 6.10 13.95 -3.39
N MET A 25 7.41 13.70 -3.38
CA MET A 25 8.06 12.86 -2.38
C MET A 25 7.83 13.37 -0.97
N SER A 26 8.15 14.65 -0.71
CA SER A 26 7.95 15.26 0.60
C SER A 26 6.47 15.25 1.01
N SER A 27 5.57 15.58 0.07
CA SER A 27 4.14 15.63 0.35
C SER A 27 3.53 14.25 0.65
N ILE A 28 3.96 13.21 -0.06
CA ILE A 28 3.54 11.83 0.22
C ILE A 28 4.12 11.34 1.54
N GLN A 29 5.38 11.61 1.85
CA GLN A 29 6.00 11.23 3.13
C GLN A 29 5.26 11.87 4.32
N GLU A 30 4.90 13.14 4.20
CA GLU A 30 4.09 13.84 5.19
C GLU A 30 2.70 13.20 5.33
N LYS A 31 2.03 12.91 4.20
CA LYS A 31 0.74 12.21 4.21
C LYS A 31 0.83 10.85 4.92
N LEU A 32 1.88 10.07 4.66
CA LEU A 32 2.12 8.78 5.31
C LEU A 32 2.35 8.92 6.82
N LYS A 33 3.10 9.92 7.25
CA LYS A 33 3.29 10.23 8.68
C LYS A 33 1.95 10.57 9.35
N ASN A 34 1.14 11.41 8.72
CA ASN A 34 -0.17 11.81 9.24
C ASN A 34 -1.15 10.63 9.29
N MET A 35 -1.15 9.78 8.27
CA MET A 35 -1.91 8.53 8.27
C MET A 35 -1.46 7.61 9.40
N ARG A 36 -0.15 7.45 9.63
CA ARG A 36 0.36 6.58 10.70
C ARG A 36 -0.13 7.01 12.09
N LEU A 37 -0.23 8.32 12.34
CA LEU A 37 -0.71 8.86 13.61
C LEU A 37 -2.22 8.64 13.83
N SER A 38 -3.00 8.50 12.76
CA SER A 38 -4.47 8.44 12.81
C SER A 38 -5.04 7.05 12.50
N CYS A 39 -4.24 6.15 11.91
CA CYS A 39 -4.68 4.81 11.52
C CYS A 39 -4.53 3.78 12.64
N GLN A 40 -5.32 2.72 12.57
CA GLN A 40 -5.16 1.53 13.39
C GLN A 40 -3.85 0.80 13.10
N LEU A 41 -3.32 0.08 14.09
CA LEU A 41 -2.09 -0.73 13.98
C LEU A 41 -2.10 -1.69 12.78
N SER A 42 -3.27 -2.24 12.44
CA SER A 42 -3.46 -3.12 11.28
C SER A 42 -3.05 -2.50 9.94
N CYS A 43 -2.97 -1.17 9.86
CA CYS A 43 -2.58 -0.45 8.65
C CYS A 43 -1.06 -0.15 8.58
N PHE A 44 -0.33 -0.32 9.69
CA PHE A 44 1.09 0.08 9.77
C PHE A 44 1.96 -0.68 8.76
N GLY A 45 1.72 -1.98 8.60
CA GLY A 45 2.44 -2.79 7.61
C GLY A 45 2.31 -2.25 6.19
N ILE A 46 1.12 -1.80 5.78
CA ILE A 46 0.92 -1.20 4.46
C ILE A 46 1.64 0.14 4.33
N LEU A 47 1.55 0.99 5.36
CA LEU A 47 2.22 2.29 5.36
C LEU A 47 3.74 2.13 5.26
N ASP A 48 4.31 1.19 6.01
CA ASP A 48 5.75 0.89 5.99
C ASP A 48 6.19 0.33 4.63
N GLN A 49 5.41 -0.60 4.07
CA GLN A 49 5.72 -1.20 2.78
C GLN A 49 5.62 -0.19 1.63
N PHE A 50 4.64 0.71 1.66
CA PHE A 50 4.52 1.77 0.67
C PHE A 50 5.60 2.83 0.84
N ASN A 51 5.98 3.21 2.07
CA ASN A 51 7.10 4.10 2.29
C ASN A 51 8.41 3.50 1.73
N ALA A 52 8.67 2.22 1.95
CA ALA A 52 9.82 1.53 1.36
C ALA A 52 9.78 1.47 -0.18
N TYR A 53 8.60 1.36 -0.78
CA TYR A 53 8.43 1.48 -2.23
C TYR A 53 8.70 2.89 -2.72
N LEU A 54 8.23 3.91 -2.01
CA LEU A 54 8.45 5.32 -2.32
C LEU A 54 9.94 5.69 -2.29
N GLN A 55 10.69 5.25 -1.26
CA GLN A 55 12.15 5.47 -1.17
C GLN A 55 12.90 4.84 -2.34
N ARG A 56 12.50 3.64 -2.77
CA ARG A 56 13.12 2.98 -3.94
C ARG A 56 12.81 3.70 -5.25
N THR A 57 11.56 4.13 -5.41
CA THR A 57 11.12 4.89 -6.59
C THR A 57 11.88 6.22 -6.68
N GLN A 58 12.14 6.87 -5.54
CA GLN A 58 12.92 8.09 -5.48
C GLN A 58 14.33 7.92 -6.05
N LEU A 59 15.03 6.85 -5.67
CA LEU A 59 16.39 6.58 -6.16
C LEU A 59 16.44 6.36 -7.68
N GLU A 60 15.40 5.77 -8.25
CA GLU A 60 15.28 5.57 -9.70
C GLU A 60 15.05 6.88 -10.44
N TYR A 61 14.27 7.81 -9.87
CA TYR A 61 13.85 9.05 -10.54
C TYR A 61 14.74 10.27 -10.24
N ILE A 62 15.59 10.25 -9.21
CA ILE A 62 16.54 11.35 -8.92
C ILE A 62 17.62 11.48 -10.01
N ASN A 63 17.94 10.38 -10.71
CA ASN A 63 19.05 10.33 -11.67
C ASN A 63 18.61 10.25 -13.14
N GLN A 64 17.31 10.39 -13.41
CA GLN A 64 16.75 10.24 -14.75
C GLN A 64 15.95 11.49 -15.10
N ASP A 65 16.05 11.95 -16.35
CA ASP A 65 15.22 13.04 -16.93
C ASP A 65 13.76 12.58 -17.12
N LYS A 66 13.15 12.06 -16.06
CA LYS A 66 11.77 11.59 -16.05
C LYS A 66 10.84 12.69 -15.59
N THR A 67 9.72 12.80 -16.28
CA THR A 67 8.67 13.78 -15.99
C THR A 67 7.93 13.43 -14.69
N VAL A 68 7.34 14.46 -14.09
CA VAL A 68 6.46 14.29 -12.92
C VAL A 68 5.25 13.41 -13.21
N ASN A 69 4.73 13.45 -14.44
CA ASN A 69 3.63 12.59 -14.86
C ASN A 69 4.04 11.11 -14.88
N GLU A 70 5.24 10.79 -15.36
CA GLU A 70 5.75 9.42 -15.32
C GLU A 70 5.94 8.94 -13.88
N PHE A 71 6.45 9.79 -12.99
CA PHE A 71 6.57 9.47 -11.57
C PHE A 71 5.20 9.21 -10.92
N LYS A 72 4.24 10.10 -11.17
CA LYS A 72 2.85 9.96 -10.67
C LYS A 72 2.20 8.66 -11.16
N ASN A 73 2.30 8.38 -12.46
CA ASN A 73 1.74 7.16 -13.04
C ASN A 73 2.41 5.90 -12.48
N HIS A 74 3.73 5.94 -12.29
CA HIS A 74 4.47 4.84 -11.67
C HIS A 74 3.96 4.53 -10.26
N LEU A 75 3.79 5.56 -9.43
CA LEU A 75 3.26 5.39 -8.07
C LEU A 75 1.82 4.86 -8.06
N LEU A 76 0.95 5.38 -8.93
CA LEU A 76 -0.44 4.92 -9.02
C LEU A 76 -0.52 3.46 -9.45
N ASN A 77 0.27 3.05 -10.44
CA ASN A 77 0.35 1.66 -10.85
C ASN A 77 0.89 0.75 -9.73
N GLY A 78 1.86 1.24 -8.95
CA GLY A 78 2.36 0.53 -7.77
C GLY A 78 1.29 0.32 -6.70
N LEU A 79 0.52 1.37 -6.40
CA LEU A 79 -0.57 1.33 -5.43
C LEU A 79 -1.72 0.43 -5.87
N ASP A 80 -2.09 0.47 -7.15
CA ASP A 80 -3.15 -0.38 -7.72
C ASP A 80 -2.80 -1.86 -7.56
N ARG A 81 -1.55 -2.24 -7.91
CA ARG A 81 -1.03 -3.59 -7.68
C ARG A 81 -0.99 -3.98 -6.21
N PHE A 82 -0.68 -3.04 -5.31
CA PHE A 82 -0.72 -3.29 -3.86
C PHE A 82 -2.15 -3.55 -3.39
N TYR A 83 -3.09 -2.73 -3.85
CA TYR A 83 -4.50 -2.86 -3.54
C TYR A 83 -5.04 -4.23 -3.96
N ASP A 84 -4.79 -4.64 -5.20
CA ASP A 84 -5.20 -5.95 -5.70
C ASP A 84 -4.63 -7.10 -4.88
N ARG A 85 -3.34 -7.02 -4.50
CA ARG A 85 -2.72 -8.05 -3.67
C ARG A 85 -3.35 -8.14 -2.29
N VAL A 86 -3.65 -7.01 -1.67
CA VAL A 86 -4.29 -6.97 -0.35
C VAL A 86 -5.70 -7.55 -0.44
N CYS A 87 -6.49 -7.14 -1.43
CA CYS A 87 -7.84 -7.66 -1.64
C CYS A 87 -7.87 -9.18 -1.88
N ASN A 88 -6.86 -9.72 -2.57
CA ASN A 88 -6.79 -11.15 -2.89
C ASN A 88 -6.02 -11.98 -1.85
N SER A 89 -5.41 -11.35 -0.85
CA SER A 89 -4.54 -12.04 0.12
C SER A 89 -5.30 -13.07 0.95
N SER A 90 -6.49 -12.71 1.45
CA SER A 90 -7.33 -13.60 2.25
C SER A 90 -7.71 -14.87 1.47
N LYS A 91 -8.14 -14.72 0.21
CA LYS A 91 -8.46 -15.86 -0.66
C LYS A 91 -7.26 -16.81 -0.81
N LYS A 92 -6.06 -16.27 -1.05
CA LYS A 92 -4.84 -17.09 -1.17
C LYS A 92 -4.46 -17.79 0.13
N ILE A 93 -4.67 -17.15 1.27
CA ILE A 93 -4.44 -17.76 2.59
C ILE A 93 -5.41 -18.93 2.77
N THR A 94 -6.69 -18.75 2.42
CA THR A 94 -7.69 -19.83 2.48
C THR A 94 -7.30 -20.99 1.57
N GLU A 95 -7.00 -20.73 0.29
CA GLU A 95 -6.59 -21.76 -0.69
C GLU A 95 -5.35 -22.53 -0.22
N TYR A 96 -4.41 -21.86 0.46
CA TYR A 96 -3.22 -22.48 1.00
C TYR A 96 -3.50 -23.35 2.24
N LEU A 97 -4.40 -22.90 3.13
CA LEU A 97 -4.67 -23.56 4.40
C LEU A 97 -5.73 -24.67 4.31
N GLU A 98 -6.64 -24.60 3.33
CA GLU A 98 -7.74 -25.55 3.14
C GLU A 98 -7.28 -27.03 3.13
N PRO A 99 -6.18 -27.41 2.45
CA PRO A 99 -5.71 -28.80 2.44
C PRO A 99 -5.24 -29.33 3.81
N TYR A 100 -4.88 -28.43 4.74
CA TYR A 100 -4.40 -28.79 6.07
C TYR A 100 -5.55 -29.00 7.07
N ILE A 101 -6.76 -28.55 6.73
CA ILE A 101 -7.96 -28.76 7.52
C ILE A 101 -8.57 -30.11 7.12
N LYS A 102 -8.24 -31.15 7.88
CA LYS A 102 -8.76 -32.50 7.64
C LYS A 102 -10.17 -32.66 8.23
N ASN A 103 -11.01 -33.41 7.52
CA ASN A 103 -12.32 -33.80 8.01
C ASN A 103 -12.21 -34.51 9.38
N GLY A 104 -13.05 -34.10 10.33
CA GLY A 104 -13.10 -34.66 11.69
C GLY A 104 -12.26 -33.93 12.75
N PHE A 105 -11.42 -32.95 12.37
CA PHE A 105 -10.72 -32.10 13.32
C PHE A 105 -11.64 -30.97 13.80
N LYS A 106 -11.64 -30.72 15.12
CA LYS A 106 -12.29 -29.53 15.69
C LYS A 106 -11.31 -28.36 15.66
N ILE A 107 -11.67 -27.28 14.97
CA ILE A 107 -10.88 -26.05 14.96
C ILE A 107 -11.34 -25.17 16.12
N LEU A 108 -10.38 -24.71 16.93
CA LEU A 108 -10.63 -23.71 17.95
C LEU A 108 -10.25 -22.33 17.39
N THR A 109 -11.18 -21.38 17.38
CA THR A 109 -10.96 -20.00 16.93
C THR A 109 -11.21 -19.03 18.09
N PHE A 110 -10.43 -17.94 18.16
CA PHE A 110 -10.58 -16.92 19.19
C PHE A 110 -11.11 -15.62 18.59
N GLY A 111 -12.37 -15.28 18.87
CA GLY A 111 -13.01 -14.07 18.38
C GLY A 111 -13.29 -14.06 16.86
N PHE A 112 -13.67 -12.89 16.35
CA PHE A 112 -13.79 -12.64 14.90
C PHE A 112 -12.46 -12.10 14.36
N SER A 113 -11.98 -12.69 13.27
CA SER A 113 -10.69 -12.38 12.62
C SER A 113 -10.84 -12.31 11.11
#